data_AF-A0A2C9LVC1-F1
#
_entry.id   AF-A0A2C9LVC1-F1
#
_cell.length_a   1.000
_cell.length_b   1.000
_cell.length_c   1.000
_cell.angle_alpha   90.00
_cell.angle_beta   90.00
_cell.angle_gamma   90.00
#
_symmetry.space_group_name_H-M   'P 1'
#
loop_
_entity.id
_entity.type
_entity.pdbx_description
1 polymer ?
#
loop_
_entity_poly.entity_id
_entity_poly.type
_entity_poly.pdbx_seq_one_letter_code
_entity_poly.pdbx_strand_id
1 'polypeptide(L)'
;MDPVAVVVLCAQLVKHHINLIVDKINSKITLSFMLQQVSFQALYFWQECKLPIFYLEDIFRDHMTSFASSLLDVILRCSYFQLKDINFSSHFSLQVFKTSLKTCVKASDSTRQNKDQITAMVEQYIAEQLQSSLQLQARNKLTSKEQLWTGILRNMKKETGAITLTHTQLDHLVDTGDHSEAFQSTSNSVLFTCGHHYSKKRFATDGVGWLVSEIISSPVSLPYSATLIKHILNQCQIKPSSCPRCVLQGLHVP
;
A
#
# COMPACT_ATOMS: atom_id res chain seq x y z
N MET A 1 27.27 -32.47 -13.52
CA MET A 1 26.40 -31.54 -14.28
C MET A 1 26.45 -30.20 -13.60
N ASP A 2 26.56 -29.12 -14.37
CA ASP A 2 26.54 -27.76 -13.83
C ASP A 2 25.17 -27.51 -13.15
N PRO A 3 25.12 -27.20 -11.85
CA PRO A 3 23.87 -26.96 -11.13
C PRO A 3 23.06 -25.81 -11.75
N VAL A 4 23.71 -24.83 -12.39
CA VAL A 4 23.02 -23.74 -13.09
C VAL A 4 22.31 -24.26 -14.34
N ALA A 5 22.94 -25.16 -15.10
CA ALA A 5 22.35 -25.74 -16.30
C ALA A 5 21.08 -26.57 -15.98
N VAL A 6 21.06 -27.26 -14.83
CA VAL A 6 19.89 -28.03 -14.38
C VAL A 6 18.72 -27.11 -14.03
N VAL A 7 18.98 -26.01 -13.30
CA VAL A 7 17.94 -25.01 -12.96
C VAL A 7 17.35 -24.39 -14.22
N VAL A 8 18.19 -24.03 -15.19
CA VAL A 8 17.75 -23.47 -16.47
C VAL A 8 16.90 -24.46 -17.26
N LEU A 9 17.26 -25.74 -17.28
CA LEU A 9 16.46 -26.76 -17.95
C LEU A 9 15.08 -26.93 -17.28
N CYS A 10 15.02 -26.96 -15.95
CA CYS A 10 13.76 -27.00 -15.21
C CYS A 10 12.89 -25.77 -15.51
N ALA A 11 13.49 -24.59 -15.54
CA ALA A 11 12.82 -23.33 -15.90
C ALA A 11 12.25 -23.39 -17.33
N GLN A 12 13.03 -23.88 -18.29
CA GLN A 12 12.58 -24.06 -19.67
C GLN A 12 11.43 -25.05 -19.80
N LEU A 13 11.44 -26.15 -19.03
CA LEU A 13 10.34 -27.13 -19.02
C LEU A 13 9.04 -26.53 -18.48
N VAL A 14 9.09 -25.78 -17.37
CA VAL A 14 7.91 -25.08 -16.83
C VAL A 14 7.40 -24.05 -17.84
N LYS A 15 8.28 -23.24 -18.42
CA LYS A 15 7.92 -22.26 -19.45
C LYS A 15 7.26 -22.92 -20.66
N HIS A 16 7.83 -24.01 -21.15
CA HIS A 16 7.27 -24.76 -22.26
C HIS A 16 5.87 -25.31 -21.94
N HIS A 17 5.68 -25.83 -20.73
CA HIS A 17 4.39 -26.38 -20.32
C HIS A 17 3.31 -25.30 -20.18
N ILE A 18 3.66 -24.13 -19.65
CA ILE A 18 2.76 -22.97 -19.58
C ILE A 18 2.37 -22.51 -21.00
N ASN A 19 3.34 -22.38 -21.91
CA ASN A 19 3.07 -22.02 -23.30
C ASN A 19 2.12 -23.02 -23.99
N LEU A 20 2.37 -24.32 -23.83
CA LEU A 20 1.49 -25.35 -24.39
C LEU A 20 0.05 -25.24 -23.88
N ILE A 21 -0.14 -24.91 -22.61
CA ILE A 21 -1.46 -24.75 -22.00
C ILE A 21 -2.16 -23.49 -22.52
N VAL A 22 -1.43 -22.37 -22.59
CA VAL A 22 -1.95 -21.10 -23.09
C VAL A 22 -2.33 -21.20 -24.57
N ASP A 23 -1.52 -21.88 -25.38
CA ASP A 23 -1.72 -21.98 -26.83
C ASP A 23 -2.81 -22.98 -27.23
N LYS A 24 -2.97 -24.08 -26.47
CA LYS A 24 -3.89 -25.18 -26.84
C LYS A 24 -5.29 -25.07 -26.23
N ILE A 25 -5.46 -24.30 -25.15
CA ILE A 25 -6.73 -24.27 -24.42
C ILE A 25 -7.52 -23.00 -24.75
N ASN A 26 -8.57 -23.16 -25.57
CA ASN A 26 -9.46 -22.06 -25.96
C ASN A 26 -10.53 -21.73 -24.91
N SER A 27 -10.83 -22.66 -24.00
CA SER A 27 -11.82 -22.45 -22.93
C SER A 27 -11.19 -21.73 -21.74
N LYS A 28 -11.71 -20.55 -21.38
CA LYS A 28 -11.23 -19.76 -20.23
C LYS A 28 -11.31 -20.52 -18.90
N ILE A 29 -12.36 -21.33 -18.70
CA ILE A 29 -12.56 -22.10 -17.46
C ILE A 29 -11.50 -23.20 -17.36
N THR A 30 -11.31 -23.95 -18.46
CA THR A 30 -10.33 -25.03 -18.54
C THR A 30 -8.91 -24.47 -18.43
N LEU A 31 -8.64 -23.31 -19.04
CA LEU A 31 -7.35 -22.63 -18.96
C LEU A 31 -7.02 -22.24 -17.52
N SER A 32 -7.97 -21.61 -16.82
CA SER A 32 -7.78 -21.21 -15.42
C SER A 32 -7.42 -22.40 -14.53
N PHE A 33 -8.13 -23.52 -14.65
CA PHE A 33 -7.89 -24.73 -13.87
C PHE A 33 -6.52 -25.35 -14.17
N MET A 34 -6.16 -25.47 -15.44
CA MET A 34 -4.86 -26.03 -15.84
C MET A 34 -3.69 -25.14 -15.39
N LEU A 35 -3.83 -23.82 -15.49
CA LEU A 35 -2.84 -22.88 -14.97
C LEU A 35 -2.71 -22.97 -13.45
N GLN A 36 -3.80 -23.19 -12.71
CA GLN A 36 -3.73 -23.44 -11.26
C GLN A 36 -2.94 -24.71 -10.93
N GLN A 37 -3.23 -25.82 -11.63
CA GLN A 37 -2.51 -27.07 -11.42
C GLN A 37 -1.01 -26.94 -11.70
N VAL A 38 -0.66 -26.31 -12.82
CA VAL A 38 0.75 -26.09 -13.18
C VAL A 38 1.45 -25.15 -12.22
N SER A 39 0.77 -24.09 -11.76
CA SER A 39 1.31 -23.19 -10.73
C SER A 39 1.63 -23.97 -9.46
N PHE A 40 0.70 -24.79 -8.99
CA PHE A 40 0.88 -25.59 -7.78
C PHE A 40 2.04 -26.57 -7.93
N GLN A 41 2.08 -27.32 -9.03
CA GLN A 41 3.14 -28.30 -9.29
C GLN A 41 4.52 -27.63 -9.44
N ALA A 42 4.58 -26.50 -10.15
CA ALA A 42 5.81 -25.75 -10.31
C ALA A 42 6.32 -25.23 -8.96
N LEU A 43 5.44 -24.68 -8.14
CA LEU A 43 5.80 -24.19 -6.79
C LEU A 43 6.25 -25.32 -5.88
N TYR A 44 5.51 -26.42 -5.84
CA TYR A 44 5.87 -27.61 -5.07
C TYR A 44 7.25 -28.14 -5.49
N PHE A 45 7.48 -28.32 -6.78
CA PHE A 45 8.77 -28.77 -7.30
C PHE A 45 9.90 -27.77 -6.98
N TRP A 46 9.66 -26.46 -7.11
CA TRP A 46 10.65 -25.43 -6.79
C TRP A 46 11.07 -25.46 -5.32
N GLN A 47 10.11 -25.67 -4.41
CA GLN A 47 10.38 -25.78 -2.98
C GLN A 47 11.14 -27.07 -2.67
N GLU A 48 10.68 -28.22 -3.15
CA GLU A 48 11.32 -29.52 -2.90
C GLU A 48 12.78 -29.54 -3.39
N CYS A 49 13.03 -28.96 -4.57
CA CYS A 49 14.37 -28.87 -5.15
C CYS A 49 15.18 -27.65 -4.68
N LYS A 50 14.63 -26.81 -3.79
CA LYS A 50 15.24 -25.56 -3.28
C LYS A 50 15.81 -24.68 -4.38
N LEU A 51 15.06 -24.55 -5.48
CA LEU A 51 15.50 -23.80 -6.65
C LEU A 51 15.31 -22.30 -6.44
N PRO A 52 16.16 -21.45 -7.03
CA PRO A 52 16.00 -20.01 -6.91
C PRO A 52 14.66 -19.53 -7.52
N ILE A 53 13.88 -18.80 -6.72
CA ILE A 53 12.52 -18.38 -7.07
C ILE A 53 12.48 -17.37 -8.22
N PHE A 54 13.55 -16.61 -8.43
CA PHE A 54 13.61 -15.56 -9.44
C PHE A 54 13.44 -16.09 -10.87
N TYR A 55 13.86 -17.32 -11.17
CA TYR A 55 13.62 -17.96 -12.47
C TYR A 55 12.12 -18.21 -12.69
N LEU A 56 11.40 -18.60 -11.64
CA LEU A 56 9.97 -18.85 -11.72
C LEU A 56 9.19 -17.53 -11.82
N GLU A 57 9.63 -16.49 -11.12
CA GLU A 57 9.07 -15.14 -11.27
C GLU A 57 9.17 -14.62 -12.70
N ASP A 58 10.31 -14.83 -13.35
CA ASP A 58 10.52 -14.40 -14.74
C ASP A 58 9.56 -15.10 -15.69
N ILE A 59 9.42 -16.43 -15.56
CA ILE A 59 8.48 -17.22 -16.36
C ILE A 59 7.04 -16.75 -16.14
N PHE A 60 6.63 -16.56 -14.88
CA PHE A 60 5.27 -16.13 -14.58
C PHE A 60 5.03 -14.70 -15.08
N ARG A 61 6.04 -13.84 -15.06
CA ARG A 61 5.96 -12.44 -15.52
C ARG A 61 5.52 -12.36 -16.98
N ASP A 62 6.06 -13.23 -17.83
CA ASP A 62 5.73 -13.30 -19.26
C ASP A 62 4.23 -13.59 -19.51
N HIS A 63 3.55 -14.24 -18.55
CA HIS A 63 2.15 -14.67 -18.68
C HIS A 63 1.20 -13.98 -17.70
N MET A 64 1.61 -12.89 -17.05
CA MET A 64 0.89 -12.26 -15.93
C MET A 64 -0.59 -11.97 -16.20
N THR A 65 -0.95 -11.56 -17.41
CA THR A 65 -2.33 -11.20 -17.76
C THR A 65 -3.30 -12.37 -17.65
N SER A 66 -2.84 -13.58 -17.96
CA SER A 66 -3.64 -14.80 -17.91
C SER A 66 -3.41 -15.59 -16.63
N PHE A 67 -2.23 -15.42 -16.03
CA PHE A 67 -1.73 -16.27 -14.95
C PHE A 67 -1.97 -15.70 -13.55
N ALA A 68 -2.04 -14.37 -13.39
CA ALA A 68 -2.05 -13.73 -12.08
C ALA A 68 -3.20 -14.19 -11.17
N SER A 69 -4.42 -14.34 -11.71
CA SER A 69 -5.58 -14.78 -10.91
C SER A 69 -5.45 -16.24 -10.48
N SER A 70 -4.99 -17.12 -11.38
CA SER A 70 -4.76 -18.53 -11.07
C SER A 70 -3.64 -18.72 -10.05
N LEU A 71 -2.55 -17.96 -10.19
CA LEU A 71 -1.43 -17.97 -9.26
C LEU A 71 -1.84 -17.45 -7.88
N LEU A 72 -2.62 -16.36 -7.82
CA LEU A 72 -3.12 -15.82 -6.55
C LEU A 72 -4.02 -16.83 -5.83
N ASP A 73 -4.92 -17.50 -6.54
CA ASP A 73 -5.78 -18.54 -5.96
C ASP A 73 -4.95 -19.70 -5.41
N VAL A 74 -3.91 -20.12 -6.14
CA VAL A 74 -2.97 -21.15 -5.66
C VAL A 74 -2.24 -20.67 -4.41
N ILE A 75 -1.62 -19.49 -4.41
CA ILE A 75 -0.92 -18.95 -3.23
C ILE A 75 -1.84 -18.88 -2.01
N LEU A 76 -3.06 -18.36 -2.18
CA LEU A 76 -4.04 -18.25 -1.11
C LEU A 76 -4.46 -19.62 -0.56
N ARG A 77 -4.63 -20.63 -1.42
CA ARG A 77 -4.95 -22.01 -1.00
C ARG A 77 -3.73 -22.76 -0.44
N CYS A 78 -2.53 -22.43 -0.90
CA CYS A 78 -1.29 -23.09 -0.51
C CYS A 78 -0.83 -22.72 0.91
N SER A 79 -1.33 -21.61 1.45
CA SER A 79 -1.27 -21.32 2.90
C SER A 79 -1.76 -22.51 3.76
N TYR A 80 -2.67 -23.33 3.22
CA TYR A 80 -3.17 -24.55 3.85
C TYR A 80 -2.32 -25.81 3.58
N PHE A 81 -1.54 -25.87 2.48
CA PHE A 81 -0.89 -27.09 1.97
C PHE A 81 0.64 -27.12 2.15
N GLN A 82 1.18 -26.43 3.16
CA GLN A 82 2.59 -26.55 3.60
C GLN A 82 3.66 -25.94 2.66
N LEU A 83 3.30 -25.08 1.71
CA LEU A 83 4.28 -24.27 0.97
C LEU A 83 4.72 -23.07 1.82
N LYS A 84 5.61 -23.30 2.79
CA LYS A 84 5.98 -22.28 3.80
C LYS A 84 7.19 -21.42 3.43
N ASP A 85 8.05 -21.90 2.52
CA ASP A 85 9.36 -21.29 2.28
C ASP A 85 9.49 -20.62 0.89
N ILE A 86 8.39 -20.51 0.15
CA ILE A 86 8.39 -19.80 -1.13
C ILE A 86 8.09 -18.32 -0.88
N ASN A 87 9.14 -17.52 -0.91
CA ASN A 87 9.05 -16.07 -0.81
C ASN A 87 9.31 -15.43 -2.16
N PHE A 88 8.24 -15.00 -2.83
CA PHE A 88 8.35 -14.13 -3.99
C PHE A 88 8.87 -12.75 -3.59
N SER A 89 9.53 -12.07 -4.52
CA SER A 89 9.89 -10.67 -4.38
C SER A 89 8.65 -9.82 -4.11
N SER A 90 8.81 -8.78 -3.29
CA SER A 90 7.73 -7.84 -2.97
C SER A 90 7.17 -7.17 -4.24
N HIS A 91 8.06 -6.82 -5.18
CA HIS A 91 7.68 -6.28 -6.48
C HIS A 91 6.79 -7.25 -7.27
N PHE A 92 7.19 -8.51 -7.38
CA PHE A 92 6.41 -9.52 -8.09
C PHE A 92 5.05 -9.77 -7.42
N SER A 93 5.04 -9.91 -6.10
CA SER A 93 3.82 -10.11 -5.29
C SER A 93 2.80 -8.97 -5.50
N LEU A 94 3.27 -7.72 -5.45
CA LEU A 94 2.42 -6.55 -5.72
C LEU A 94 1.92 -6.51 -7.17
N GLN A 95 2.74 -6.95 -8.13
CA GLN A 95 2.36 -7.01 -9.53
C GLN A 95 1.27 -8.08 -9.78
N VAL A 96 1.40 -9.26 -9.18
CA VAL A 96 0.38 -10.32 -9.21
C VAL A 96 -0.92 -9.78 -8.61
N PHE A 97 -0.86 -9.20 -7.41
CA PHE A 97 -2.03 -8.65 -6.73
C PHE A 97 -2.73 -7.57 -7.57
N LYS A 98 -1.97 -6.58 -8.08
CA LYS A 98 -2.49 -5.51 -8.94
C LYS A 98 -3.14 -6.06 -10.21
N THR A 99 -2.55 -7.06 -10.83
CA THR A 99 -3.06 -7.66 -12.08
C THR A 99 -4.32 -8.46 -11.82
N SER A 100 -4.35 -9.27 -10.76
CA SER A 100 -5.54 -10.01 -10.32
C SER A 100 -6.71 -9.09 -10.00
N LEU A 101 -6.46 -7.99 -9.27
CA LEU A 101 -7.49 -6.98 -8.99
C LEU A 101 -8.05 -6.35 -10.27
N LYS A 102 -7.20 -6.01 -11.24
CA LYS A 102 -7.65 -5.49 -12.54
C LYS A 102 -8.53 -6.49 -13.28
N THR A 103 -8.21 -7.78 -13.22
CA THR A 103 -9.02 -8.84 -13.84
C THR A 103 -10.36 -9.01 -13.12
N CYS A 104 -10.39 -8.98 -11.79
CA CYS A 104 -11.62 -9.02 -10.99
C CYS A 104 -12.54 -7.81 -11.27
N VAL A 105 -11.95 -6.61 -11.37
CA VAL A 105 -12.70 -5.38 -11.68
C VAL A 105 -13.21 -5.37 -13.13
N LYS A 106 -12.52 -6.02 -14.07
CA LYS A 106 -13.01 -6.15 -15.46
C LYS A 106 -14.06 -7.26 -15.64
N ALA A 107 -14.07 -8.27 -14.77
CA ALA A 107 -15.07 -9.33 -14.76
C ALA A 107 -16.38 -8.92 -14.03
N SER A 108 -16.46 -7.68 -13.53
CA SER A 108 -17.57 -7.16 -12.73
C SER A 108 -18.91 -7.08 -13.47
N ASP A 109 -18.94 -7.32 -14.78
CA ASP A 109 -20.17 -7.31 -15.55
C ASP A 109 -20.91 -8.66 -15.54
N SER A 110 -20.36 -9.75 -14.98
CA SER A 110 -21.01 -11.08 -15.10
C SER A 110 -21.06 -12.03 -13.89
N THR A 111 -20.39 -11.81 -12.76
CA THR A 111 -20.40 -12.85 -11.69
C THR A 111 -20.19 -12.32 -10.27
N ARG A 112 -21.29 -12.08 -9.54
CA ARG A 112 -21.31 -11.57 -8.15
C ARG A 112 -20.79 -12.56 -7.09
N GLN A 113 -20.95 -13.88 -7.29
CA GLN A 113 -20.66 -14.87 -6.25
C GLN A 113 -19.17 -15.15 -5.97
N ASN A 114 -18.27 -15.03 -6.96
CA ASN A 114 -16.84 -15.24 -6.74
C ASN A 114 -16.15 -14.05 -6.03
N LYS A 115 -16.78 -12.87 -6.03
CA LYS A 115 -16.21 -11.66 -5.45
C LYS A 115 -16.12 -11.75 -3.93
N ASP A 116 -17.19 -12.20 -3.29
CA ASP A 116 -17.28 -12.22 -1.83
C ASP A 116 -16.31 -13.26 -1.24
N GLN A 117 -16.12 -14.38 -1.94
CA GLN A 117 -15.21 -15.43 -1.51
C GLN A 117 -13.73 -15.02 -1.65
N ILE A 118 -13.34 -14.41 -2.78
CA ILE A 118 -11.97 -13.90 -2.97
C ILE A 118 -11.70 -12.72 -2.02
N THR A 119 -12.66 -11.83 -1.82
CA THR A 119 -12.52 -10.70 -0.89
C THR A 119 -12.33 -11.20 0.54
N ALA A 120 -13.15 -12.16 0.98
CA ALA A 120 -13.03 -12.75 2.31
C ALA A 120 -11.68 -13.47 2.51
N MET A 121 -11.20 -14.20 1.50
CA MET A 121 -9.89 -14.88 1.57
C MET A 121 -8.73 -13.89 1.59
N VAL A 122 -8.79 -12.81 0.82
CA VAL A 122 -7.79 -11.75 0.83
C VAL A 122 -7.81 -10.99 2.16
N GLU A 123 -8.99 -10.68 2.69
CA GLU A 123 -9.14 -10.05 4.02
C GLU A 123 -8.58 -10.95 5.11
N GLN A 124 -8.82 -12.26 5.05
CA GLN A 124 -8.28 -13.22 6.01
C GLN A 124 -6.75 -13.33 5.90
N TYR A 125 -6.19 -13.44 4.69
CA TYR A 125 -4.75 -13.49 4.49
C TYR A 125 -4.05 -12.20 4.95
N ILE A 126 -4.64 -11.05 4.63
CA ILE A 126 -4.18 -9.74 5.10
C ILE A 126 -4.27 -9.67 6.63
N ALA A 127 -5.36 -10.15 7.24
CA ALA A 127 -5.50 -10.15 8.69
C ALA A 127 -4.46 -11.04 9.38
N GLU A 128 -4.21 -12.25 8.86
CA GLU A 128 -3.24 -13.20 9.42
C GLU A 128 -1.80 -12.71 9.24
N GLN A 129 -1.44 -12.18 8.06
CA GLN A 129 -0.11 -11.64 7.80
C GLN A 129 0.12 -10.30 8.50
N LEU A 130 -0.88 -9.41 8.57
CA LEU A 130 -0.77 -8.18 9.37
C LEU A 130 -0.72 -8.49 10.86
N GLN A 131 -1.40 -9.51 11.37
CA GLN A 131 -1.29 -9.89 12.79
C GLN A 131 0.07 -10.48 13.17
N SER A 132 0.73 -11.18 12.23
CA SER A 132 2.06 -11.75 12.48
C SER A 132 3.17 -10.71 12.33
N SER A 133 3.01 -9.74 11.43
CA SER A 133 4.03 -8.72 11.12
C SER A 133 3.82 -7.37 11.82
N LEU A 134 2.58 -7.02 12.19
CA LEU A 134 2.27 -5.92 13.10
C LEU A 134 1.79 -6.51 14.41
N GLN A 135 2.45 -6.21 15.52
CA GLN A 135 1.94 -6.50 16.87
C GLN A 135 0.69 -5.64 17.16
N LEU A 136 -0.40 -5.91 16.45
CA LEU A 136 -1.68 -5.26 16.68
C LEU A 136 -2.24 -5.77 18.00
N GLN A 137 -2.59 -4.84 18.89
CA GLN A 137 -3.16 -5.18 20.19
C GLN A 137 -4.45 -5.99 20.01
N ALA A 138 -4.58 -7.06 20.79
CA ALA A 138 -5.76 -7.90 20.80
C ALA A 138 -7.04 -7.07 21.05
N ARG A 139 -8.16 -7.49 20.46
CA ARG A 139 -9.42 -6.71 20.42
C ARG A 139 -9.97 -6.34 21.81
N ASN A 140 -9.65 -7.15 22.82
CA ASN A 140 -9.98 -6.95 24.23
C ASN A 140 -9.06 -5.95 24.96
N LYS A 141 -7.94 -5.55 24.33
CA LYS A 141 -7.02 -4.49 24.78
C LYS A 141 -7.17 -3.20 23.99
N LEU A 142 -8.00 -3.18 22.94
CA LEU A 142 -8.30 -1.96 22.21
C LEU A 142 -9.05 -1.00 23.12
N THR A 143 -8.68 0.28 23.06
CA THR A 143 -9.42 1.35 23.72
C THR A 143 -10.87 1.32 23.24
N SER A 144 -11.84 1.30 24.16
CA SER A 144 -13.25 1.29 23.77
C SER A 144 -13.58 2.53 22.95
N LYS A 145 -14.61 2.45 22.10
CA LYS A 145 -15.02 3.59 21.26
C LYS A 145 -15.36 4.81 22.12
N GLU A 146 -16.01 4.61 23.27
CA GLU A 146 -16.32 5.70 24.20
C GLU A 146 -15.04 6.29 24.81
N GLN A 147 -14.09 5.46 25.24
CA GLN A 147 -12.83 5.91 25.82
C GLN A 147 -11.95 6.64 24.80
N LEU A 148 -11.93 6.17 23.56
CA LEU A 148 -11.22 6.82 22.46
C LEU A 148 -11.83 8.20 22.18
N TRP A 149 -13.15 8.28 22.06
CA TRP A 149 -13.82 9.56 21.84
C TRP A 149 -13.65 10.53 23.01
N THR A 150 -13.72 10.02 24.24
CA THR A 150 -13.46 10.82 25.44
C THR A 150 -12.02 11.31 25.45
N GLY A 151 -11.06 10.48 25.04
CA GLY A 151 -9.65 10.84 24.87
C GLY A 151 -9.45 11.91 23.79
N ILE A 152 -10.08 11.77 22.63
CA ILE A 152 -10.01 12.75 21.54
C ILE A 152 -10.62 14.08 21.98
N LEU A 153 -11.81 14.08 22.59
CA LEU A 153 -12.47 15.29 23.08
C LEU A 153 -11.66 15.95 24.21
N ARG A 154 -11.04 15.16 25.10
CA ARG A 154 -10.17 15.68 26.16
C ARG A 154 -8.88 16.28 25.60
N ASN A 155 -8.31 15.70 24.56
CA ASN A 155 -7.13 16.23 23.89
C ASN A 155 -7.46 17.42 23.00
N MET A 156 -8.65 17.49 22.39
CA MET A 156 -9.12 18.68 21.68
C MET A 156 -9.36 19.86 22.63
N LYS A 157 -9.73 19.59 23.89
CA LYS A 157 -9.88 20.63 24.94
C LYS A 157 -8.55 21.11 25.53
N LYS A 158 -7.44 20.38 25.33
CA LYS A 158 -6.10 20.81 25.72
C LYS A 158 -5.41 21.39 24.50
N GLU A 159 -5.19 22.71 24.49
CA GLU A 159 -4.46 23.48 23.47
C GLU A 159 -4.53 22.93 22.03
N THR A 160 -5.47 23.50 21.29
CA THR A 160 -5.79 23.17 19.91
C THR A 160 -4.56 23.12 18.99
N GLY A 161 -4.31 21.93 18.43
CA GLY A 161 -3.49 21.78 17.21
C GLY A 161 -2.07 21.24 17.41
N ALA A 162 -1.77 20.54 18.50
CA ALA A 162 -0.60 19.67 18.54
C ALA A 162 -1.00 18.30 19.12
N ILE A 163 -0.86 17.25 18.31
CA ILE A 163 -0.65 15.92 18.88
C ILE A 163 0.76 15.96 19.47
N THR A 164 0.87 16.32 20.74
CA THR A 164 2.12 16.11 21.49
C THR A 164 2.28 14.61 21.67
N LEU A 165 3.04 14.00 20.77
CA LEU A 165 3.53 12.65 20.94
C LEU A 165 4.48 12.67 22.13
N THR A 166 4.26 11.76 23.09
CA THR A 166 5.20 11.58 24.19
C THR A 166 6.53 11.04 23.64
N HIS A 167 7.63 11.21 24.37
CA HIS A 167 8.96 10.72 23.97
C HIS A 167 8.90 9.23 23.55
N THR A 168 8.16 8.42 24.30
CA THR A 168 7.90 7.00 24.00
C THR A 168 7.18 6.76 22.68
N GLN A 169 6.28 7.65 22.26
CA GLN A 169 5.58 7.53 20.97
C GLN A 169 6.45 8.00 19.79
N LEU A 170 7.43 8.87 20.05
CA LEU A 170 8.45 9.27 19.08
C LEU A 170 9.49 8.16 18.87
N ASP A 171 9.94 7.50 19.94
CA ASP A 171 10.92 6.41 19.86
C ASP A 171 10.40 5.26 18.98
N HIS A 172 9.12 4.90 19.10
CA HIS A 172 8.49 3.87 18.26
C HIS A 172 8.34 4.25 16.77
N LEU A 173 8.35 5.54 16.44
CA LEU A 173 8.33 6.00 15.05
C LEU A 173 9.74 6.03 14.44
N VAL A 174 10.76 6.31 15.27
CA VAL A 174 12.17 6.32 14.85
C VAL A 174 12.71 4.91 14.63
N ASP A 175 12.27 3.91 15.41
CA ASP A 175 12.71 2.51 15.30
C ASP A 175 12.29 1.80 13.99
N THR A 176 11.48 2.44 13.15
CA THR A 176 11.09 1.90 11.82
C THR A 176 11.88 2.50 10.65
N GLY A 177 12.81 3.41 10.93
CA GLY A 177 13.66 4.05 9.92
C GLY A 177 15.13 3.85 10.25
N ASP A 178 15.74 2.90 9.56
CA ASP A 178 17.15 2.54 9.68
C ASP A 178 18.09 3.75 9.52
N HIS A 179 19.21 3.69 10.24
CA HIS A 179 20.19 4.76 10.43
C HIS A 179 20.81 5.28 9.12
N SER A 180 20.71 6.59 8.86
CA SER A 180 21.86 7.45 8.55
C SER A 180 21.42 8.89 8.32
N GLU A 181 21.67 9.75 9.31
CA GLU A 181 22.53 10.94 9.18
C GLU A 181 22.28 11.84 10.38
N ALA A 182 23.37 12.16 11.06
CA ALA A 182 23.40 13.05 12.20
C ALA A 182 22.82 14.42 11.84
N PHE A 183 21.72 14.84 12.48
CA PHE A 183 21.51 16.27 12.74
C PHE A 183 20.75 16.47 14.06
N GLN A 184 21.52 16.92 15.04
CA GLN A 184 21.05 17.77 16.12
C GLN A 184 20.26 18.93 15.52
N SER A 185 18.94 18.96 15.73
CA SER A 185 18.24 20.12 16.30
C SER A 185 16.75 19.82 16.37
N THR A 186 16.13 20.32 17.43
CA THR A 186 14.71 20.32 17.74
C THR A 186 13.90 21.14 16.72
N SER A 187 13.87 20.72 15.46
CA SER A 187 13.12 21.42 14.41
C SER A 187 11.64 21.09 14.50
N ASN A 188 10.93 21.85 15.34
CA ASN A 188 9.47 21.91 15.37
C ASN A 188 8.94 21.99 13.92
N SER A 189 8.21 20.97 13.48
CA SER A 189 7.66 20.87 12.12
C SER A 189 6.14 20.81 12.17
N VAL A 190 5.49 21.38 11.16
CA VAL A 190 4.04 21.36 10.95
C VAL A 190 3.75 20.37 9.85
N LEU A 191 3.05 19.28 10.18
CA LEU A 191 2.65 18.22 9.25
C LEU A 191 1.15 18.31 8.99
N PHE A 192 0.77 18.21 7.72
CA PHE A 192 -0.62 18.19 7.28
C PHE A 192 -1.05 16.77 6.90
N THR A 193 -2.35 16.49 7.02
CA THR A 193 -2.95 15.19 6.67
C THR A 193 -2.82 14.83 5.19
N CYS A 194 -2.55 15.81 4.33
CA CYS A 194 -2.25 15.61 2.91
C CYS A 194 -0.79 15.17 2.64
N GLY A 195 0.04 14.99 3.67
CA GLY A 195 1.46 14.62 3.55
C GLY A 195 2.43 15.78 3.32
N HIS A 196 1.96 17.01 3.14
CA HIS A 196 2.84 18.19 3.07
C HIS A 196 3.32 18.58 4.47
N HIS A 197 4.55 19.05 4.58
CA HIS A 197 5.12 19.54 5.83
C HIS A 197 5.95 20.81 5.61
N TYR A 198 6.07 21.59 6.69
CA TYR A 198 6.93 22.77 6.76
C TYR A 198 7.65 22.77 8.11
N SER A 199 8.88 23.27 8.16
CA SER A 199 9.44 23.63 9.46
C SER A 199 8.65 24.81 10.04
N LYS A 200 8.54 24.92 11.37
CA LYS A 200 7.78 26.00 12.04
C LYS A 200 8.26 27.39 11.60
N LYS A 201 9.57 27.55 11.33
CA LYS A 201 10.16 28.79 10.83
C LYS A 201 9.71 29.09 9.39
N ARG A 202 9.69 28.08 8.51
CA ARG A 202 9.33 28.21 7.09
C ARG A 202 7.83 28.19 6.84
N PHE A 203 7.02 27.76 7.81
CA PHE A 203 5.58 27.72 7.65
C PHE A 203 4.99 29.12 7.40
N ALA A 204 5.41 30.12 8.18
CA ALA A 204 4.95 31.49 8.02
C ALA A 204 5.48 32.15 6.73
N THR A 205 6.77 31.97 6.43
CA THR A 205 7.41 32.64 5.29
C THR A 205 7.13 31.94 3.95
N ASP A 206 7.28 30.62 3.91
CA ASP A 206 7.26 29.86 2.66
C ASP A 206 5.86 29.27 2.42
N GLY A 207 5.19 28.78 3.47
CA GLY A 207 3.85 28.20 3.35
C GLY A 207 2.77 29.27 3.19
N VAL A 208 2.62 30.12 4.21
CA VAL A 208 1.61 31.19 4.23
C VAL A 208 2.01 32.33 3.28
N GLY A 209 3.27 32.75 3.26
CA GLY A 209 3.74 33.80 2.36
C GLY A 209 3.50 33.47 0.88
N TRP A 210 3.72 32.22 0.45
CA TRP A 210 3.44 31.80 -0.92
C TRP A 210 1.94 31.80 -1.24
N LEU A 211 1.09 31.27 -0.35
CA LEU A 211 -0.36 31.35 -0.49
C LEU A 211 -0.86 32.80 -0.61
N VAL A 212 -0.34 33.70 0.23
CA VAL A 212 -0.73 35.11 0.22
C VAL A 212 -0.27 35.80 -1.07
N SER A 213 0.93 35.50 -1.55
CA SER A 213 1.43 35.99 -2.83
C SER A 213 0.50 35.59 -3.96
N GLU A 214 0.18 34.30 -4.07
CA GLU A 214 -0.71 33.77 -5.11
C GLU A 214 -2.13 34.35 -5.03
N ILE A 215 -2.70 34.52 -3.84
CA ILE A 215 -4.02 35.15 -3.68
C ILE A 215 -4.01 36.60 -4.19
N ILE A 216 -2.90 37.33 -4.00
CA ILE A 216 -2.78 38.74 -4.43
C ILE A 216 -2.46 38.82 -5.93
N SER A 217 -1.62 37.92 -6.46
CA SER A 217 -1.15 37.95 -7.84
C SER A 217 -2.06 37.19 -8.81
N SER A 218 -3.10 36.51 -8.33
CA SER A 218 -3.98 35.71 -9.18
C SER A 218 -4.72 36.61 -10.20
N PRO A 219 -4.64 36.30 -11.51
CA PRO A 219 -5.36 37.03 -12.55
C PRO A 219 -6.87 36.69 -12.57
N VAL A 220 -7.30 35.70 -11.79
CA VAL A 220 -8.69 35.23 -11.70
C VAL A 220 -9.34 35.84 -10.47
N SER A 221 -10.60 36.28 -10.61
CA SER A 221 -11.41 36.73 -9.47
C SER A 221 -11.63 35.59 -8.48
N LEU A 222 -10.82 35.54 -7.43
CA LEU A 222 -10.95 34.55 -6.36
C LEU A 222 -12.23 34.78 -5.55
N PRO A 223 -12.84 33.72 -4.99
CA PRO A 223 -14.00 33.86 -4.12
C PRO A 223 -13.65 34.65 -2.86
N TYR A 224 -14.63 35.35 -2.26
CA TYR A 224 -14.45 36.15 -1.03
C TYR A 224 -13.87 35.32 0.14
N SER A 225 -14.07 34.00 0.12
CA SER A 225 -13.47 33.05 1.06
C SER A 225 -11.94 33.04 1.02
N ALA A 226 -11.29 33.37 -0.10
CA ALA A 226 -9.82 33.43 -0.21
C ALA A 226 -9.23 34.51 0.73
N THR A 227 -9.88 35.67 0.82
CA THR A 227 -9.47 36.76 1.73
C THR A 227 -9.63 36.36 3.19
N LEU A 228 -10.70 35.63 3.53
CA LEU A 228 -10.91 35.09 4.87
C LEU A 228 -9.85 34.05 5.23
N ILE A 229 -9.51 33.15 4.31
CA ILE A 229 -8.48 32.14 4.51
C ILE A 229 -7.10 32.79 4.71
N LYS A 230 -6.77 33.82 3.92
CA LYS A 230 -5.59 34.65 4.14
C LYS A 230 -5.56 35.25 5.54
N HIS A 231 -6.67 35.80 6.01
CA HIS A 231 -6.76 36.38 7.35
C HIS A 231 -6.53 35.33 8.45
N ILE A 232 -7.17 34.17 8.35
CA ILE A 232 -7.04 33.07 9.32
C ILE A 232 -5.60 32.54 9.37
N LEU A 233 -4.94 32.42 8.22
CA LEU A 233 -3.58 31.86 8.13
C LEU A 233 -2.48 32.83 8.54
N ASN A 234 -2.73 34.14 8.44
CA ASN A 234 -1.83 35.17 8.93
C ASN A 234 -1.92 35.38 10.45
N GLN A 235 -2.95 34.87 11.12
CA GLN A 235 -3.02 34.92 12.58
C GLN A 235 -2.03 33.89 13.16
N CYS A 236 -0.89 34.37 13.67
CA CYS A 236 0.19 33.56 14.26
C CYS A 236 -0.24 32.55 15.34
N GLN A 237 -1.46 32.69 15.88
CA GLN A 237 -1.98 31.85 16.96
C GLN A 237 -2.86 30.69 16.46
N ILE A 238 -3.30 30.70 15.19
CA ILE A 238 -4.16 29.66 14.64
C ILE A 238 -3.33 28.77 13.73
N LYS A 239 -3.13 27.51 14.14
CA LYS A 239 -2.55 26.48 13.27
C LYS A 239 -3.65 25.97 12.35
N PRO A 240 -3.53 26.15 11.03
CA PRO A 240 -4.55 25.65 10.12
C PRO A 240 -4.56 24.12 10.07
N SER A 241 -5.76 23.56 9.92
CA SER A 241 -5.95 22.15 9.59
C SER A 241 -5.64 21.84 8.12
N SER A 242 -5.68 22.86 7.25
CA SER A 242 -5.49 22.71 5.80
C SER A 242 -4.12 23.20 5.35
N CYS A 243 -3.50 22.45 4.44
CA CYS A 243 -2.19 22.77 3.89
C CYS A 243 -2.29 23.95 2.91
N PRO A 244 -1.41 24.98 2.96
CA PRO A 244 -1.47 26.14 2.07
C PRO A 244 -1.47 25.79 0.56
N ARG A 245 -0.74 24.73 0.17
CA ARG A 245 -0.74 24.18 -1.20
C ARG A 245 -2.09 23.63 -1.63
N CYS A 246 -2.75 22.91 -0.75
CA CYS A 246 -4.03 22.27 -0.98
C CYS A 246 -5.13 23.33 -1.08
N VAL A 247 -5.04 24.37 -0.24
CA VAL A 247 -5.93 25.53 -0.28
C VAL A 247 -5.81 26.23 -1.64
N LEU A 248 -4.59 26.53 -2.11
CA LEU A 248 -4.41 27.15 -3.43
C LEU A 248 -4.96 26.30 -4.56
N GLN A 249 -4.71 25.00 -4.53
CA GLN A 249 -5.21 24.11 -5.56
C GLN A 249 -6.75 24.05 -5.57
N GLY A 250 -7.38 24.09 -4.40
CA GLY A 250 -8.84 24.15 -4.28
C GLY A 250 -9.45 25.48 -4.73
N LEU A 251 -8.72 26.59 -4.61
CA LEU A 251 -9.18 27.91 -5.05
C LEU A 251 -9.11 28.11 -6.57
N HIS A 252 -8.29 27.33 -7.27
CA HIS A 252 -8.12 27.37 -8.73
C HIS A 252 -9.02 26.37 -9.49
N VAL A 253 -9.90 25.63 -8.79
CA VAL A 253 -10.86 24.75 -9.44
C VAL A 253 -11.95 25.63 -10.09
N PRO A 254 -12.20 25.50 -11.41
CA PRO A 254 -13.24 26.28 -12.11
C PRO A 254 -14.65 25.96 -11.63
#